data_AF-A0A259DC01-F1
#
_entry.id   AF-A0A259DC01-F1
#
_cell.length_a   1.000
_cell.length_b   1.000
_cell.length_c   1.000
_cell.angle_alpha   90.00
_cell.angle_beta   90.00
_cell.angle_gamma   90.00
#
_symmetry.space_group_name_H-M   'P 1'
#
loop_
_entity.id
_entity.type
_entity.pdbx_description
1 polymer ?
#
loop_
_entity_poly.entity_id
_entity_poly.type
_entity_poly.pdbx_seq_one_letter_code
_entity_poly.pdbx_strand_id
1 'polypeptide(L)'
;KTLASDDRSISPTRFHNSVHNAPAGYWGIASGAMTPATVLCAHDASFGAGLLEAMTQLAVDGPLGFERGGTLLVAYDMPYPEPLHAKRSLPSAFGIALALMPVRSAQSLAKIELELGDAAPDMLADPALEALRRSIPAARGLPLLQAVARRETCRVVLDYLAPLSLALTIEPL
;
A
#
# COMPACT_ATOMS: atom_id res chain seq x y z
N LYS A 1 22.03 -27.69 -4.63
CA LYS A 1 21.59 -28.21 -3.31
C LYS A 1 22.50 -27.57 -2.26
N THR A 2 22.30 -26.28 -2.00
CA THR A 2 23.25 -25.42 -1.24
C THR A 2 22.93 -25.36 0.25
N LEU A 3 21.70 -25.74 0.64
CA LEU A 3 21.22 -25.71 2.03
C LEU A 3 21.72 -26.88 2.89
N ALA A 4 22.49 -27.81 2.32
CA ALA A 4 22.99 -29.02 3.00
C ALA A 4 24.52 -29.18 2.90
N SER A 5 25.24 -28.14 2.51
CA SER A 5 26.71 -28.08 2.51
C SER A 5 27.22 -27.18 3.63
N ASP A 6 28.46 -27.41 4.09
CA ASP A 6 29.15 -26.59 5.11
C ASP A 6 29.39 -25.11 4.70
N ASP A 7 29.02 -24.75 3.47
CA ASP A 7 29.00 -23.39 2.95
C ASP A 7 27.83 -22.60 3.58
N ARG A 8 28.07 -22.03 4.76
CA ARG A 8 27.13 -21.19 5.52
C ARG A 8 26.97 -19.77 4.92
N SER A 9 27.17 -19.59 3.62
CA SER A 9 27.10 -18.27 2.98
C SER A 9 25.71 -17.64 3.00
N ILE A 10 24.65 -18.41 3.27
CA ILE A 10 23.27 -17.91 3.33
C ILE A 10 22.58 -18.39 4.62
N SER A 11 22.24 -17.45 5.50
CA SER A 11 21.39 -17.72 6.65
C SER A 11 20.00 -18.15 6.18
N PRO A 12 19.49 -19.34 6.59
CA PRO A 12 18.14 -19.79 6.23
C PRO A 12 17.06 -18.77 6.60
N THR A 13 17.26 -18.05 7.71
CA THR A 13 16.38 -16.97 8.16
C THR A 13 16.38 -15.77 7.23
N ARG A 14 17.57 -15.33 6.80
CA ARG A 14 17.65 -14.24 5.84
C ARG A 14 17.08 -14.62 4.48
N PHE A 15 17.22 -15.89 4.08
CA PHE A 15 16.70 -16.36 2.81
C PHE A 15 15.16 -16.33 2.77
N HIS A 16 14.46 -16.87 3.77
CA HIS A 16 12.99 -16.81 3.77
C HIS A 16 12.44 -15.41 4.03
N ASN A 17 13.20 -14.51 4.66
CA ASN A 17 12.82 -13.09 4.81
C ASN A 17 13.08 -12.26 3.54
N SER A 18 13.76 -12.83 2.54
CA SER A 18 14.13 -12.10 1.32
C SER A 18 13.05 -12.10 0.24
N VAL A 19 12.03 -12.97 0.36
CA VAL A 19 10.92 -13.00 -0.59
C VAL A 19 9.93 -11.89 -0.28
N HIS A 20 9.43 -11.23 -1.33
CA HIS A 20 8.56 -10.05 -1.23
C HIS A 20 7.29 -10.30 -0.41
N ASN A 21 6.78 -11.53 -0.39
CA ASN A 21 5.59 -11.93 0.33
C ASN A 21 5.83 -12.36 1.79
N ALA A 22 7.08 -12.38 2.27
CA ALA A 22 7.39 -12.79 3.64
C ALA A 22 6.59 -12.02 4.70
N PRO A 23 6.43 -10.68 4.62
CA PRO A 23 5.64 -9.94 5.63
C PRO A 23 4.17 -10.38 5.69
N ALA A 24 3.53 -10.60 4.54
CA ALA A 24 2.15 -11.08 4.49
C ALA A 24 2.02 -12.48 5.09
N GLY A 25 2.99 -13.37 4.82
CA GLY A 25 3.05 -14.71 5.41
C GLY A 25 3.20 -14.69 6.93
N TYR A 26 4.13 -13.88 7.45
CA TYR A 26 4.32 -13.74 8.90
C TYR A 26 3.11 -13.15 9.60
N TRP A 27 2.50 -12.12 9.01
CA TRP A 27 1.30 -11.54 9.57
C TRP A 27 0.15 -12.55 9.59
N GLY A 28 -0.04 -13.33 8.53
CA GLY A 28 -1.05 -14.40 8.48
C GLY A 28 -0.85 -15.45 9.58
N ILE A 29 0.39 -15.91 9.77
CA ILE A 29 0.73 -16.87 10.85
C ILE A 29 0.47 -16.25 12.23
N ALA A 30 0.95 -15.03 12.47
CA ALA A 30 0.86 -14.37 13.77
C ALA A 30 -0.57 -13.98 14.15
N SER A 31 -1.39 -13.60 13.17
CA SER A 31 -2.80 -13.22 13.37
C SER A 31 -3.77 -14.39 13.28
N GLY A 32 -3.31 -15.57 12.83
CA GLY A 32 -4.19 -16.69 12.50
C GLY A 32 -5.08 -16.42 11.27
N ALA A 33 -4.77 -15.41 10.46
CA ALA A 33 -5.56 -15.06 9.29
C ALA A 33 -5.33 -16.07 8.15
N MET A 34 -6.40 -16.79 7.79
CA MET A 34 -6.42 -17.75 6.69
C MET A 34 -7.01 -17.18 5.39
N THR A 35 -7.25 -15.87 5.34
CA THR A 35 -7.77 -15.19 4.16
C THR A 35 -6.70 -15.08 3.06
N PRO A 36 -7.09 -14.95 1.78
CA PRO A 36 -6.14 -14.71 0.70
C PRO A 36 -5.26 -13.48 0.97
N ALA A 37 -4.00 -13.55 0.57
CA ALA A 37 -3.06 -12.43 0.62
C ALA A 37 -2.37 -12.29 -0.73
N THR A 38 -2.48 -11.11 -1.33
CA THR A 38 -1.79 -10.74 -2.57
C THR A 38 -0.68 -9.76 -2.22
N VAL A 39 0.48 -9.91 -2.86
CA VAL A 39 1.62 -9.01 -2.67
C VAL A 39 2.10 -8.55 -4.04
N LEU A 40 2.19 -7.24 -4.25
CA LEU A 40 2.47 -6.62 -5.54
C LEU A 40 3.56 -5.55 -5.42
N CYS A 41 4.26 -5.32 -6.53
CA CYS A 41 5.27 -4.27 -6.63
C CYS A 41 5.11 -3.57 -7.98
N ALA A 42 5.13 -2.24 -7.95
CA ALA A 42 5.06 -1.38 -9.13
C ALA A 42 6.02 -0.18 -9.00
N HIS A 43 7.20 -0.38 -8.41
CA HIS A 43 8.18 0.68 -8.12
C HIS A 43 7.50 1.84 -7.34
N ASP A 44 7.65 3.09 -7.80
CA ASP A 44 7.01 4.29 -7.21
C ASP A 44 5.47 4.24 -7.27
N ALA A 45 4.89 3.45 -8.17
CA ALA A 45 3.43 3.31 -8.30
C ALA A 45 2.85 2.22 -7.37
N SER A 46 3.65 1.60 -6.50
CA SER A 46 3.21 0.46 -5.67
C SER A 46 2.02 0.77 -4.77
N PHE A 47 1.97 1.97 -4.17
CA PHE A 47 0.80 2.37 -3.37
C PHE A 47 -0.46 2.45 -4.24
N GLY A 48 -0.40 3.14 -5.38
CA GLY A 48 -1.54 3.28 -6.29
C GLY A 48 -2.00 1.94 -6.86
N ALA A 49 -1.07 1.10 -7.32
CA ALA A 49 -1.38 -0.25 -7.79
C ALA A 49 -2.05 -1.10 -6.71
N GLY A 50 -1.58 -1.01 -5.46
CA GLY A 50 -2.17 -1.71 -4.34
C GLY A 50 -3.56 -1.21 -3.97
N LEU A 51 -3.78 0.11 -4.03
CA LEU A 51 -5.09 0.69 -3.81
C LEU A 51 -6.10 0.27 -4.88
N LEU A 52 -5.71 0.32 -6.15
CA LEU A 52 -6.55 -0.11 -7.27
C LEU A 52 -6.93 -1.60 -7.15
N GLU A 53 -5.96 -2.47 -6.85
CA GLU A 53 -6.19 -3.89 -6.63
C GLU A 53 -7.16 -4.13 -5.46
N ALA A 54 -6.91 -3.49 -4.31
CA ALA A 54 -7.74 -3.64 -3.12
C ALA A 54 -9.19 -3.17 -3.34
N MET A 55 -9.37 -2.02 -3.99
CA MET A 55 -10.69 -1.49 -4.34
C MET A 55 -11.39 -2.37 -5.38
N THR A 56 -10.65 -2.97 -6.31
CA THR A 56 -11.19 -3.91 -7.31
C THR A 56 -11.69 -5.19 -6.63
N GLN A 57 -10.91 -5.77 -5.72
CA GLN A 57 -11.33 -6.94 -4.95
C GLN A 57 -12.61 -6.64 -4.14
N LEU A 58 -12.69 -5.47 -3.51
CA LEU A 58 -13.89 -5.05 -2.79
C LEU A 58 -15.11 -4.89 -3.71
N ALA A 59 -14.93 -4.33 -4.90
CA ALA A 59 -16.02 -4.14 -5.85
C ALA A 59 -16.55 -5.47 -6.42
N VAL A 60 -15.67 -6.45 -6.63
CA VAL A 60 -16.02 -7.76 -7.21
C VAL A 60 -16.54 -8.73 -6.15
N ASP A 61 -15.83 -8.85 -5.02
CA ASP A 61 -16.11 -9.87 -4.00
C ASP A 61 -16.94 -9.34 -2.81
N GLY A 62 -16.89 -8.03 -2.53
CA GLY A 62 -17.60 -7.40 -1.42
C GLY A 62 -19.14 -7.60 -1.43
N PRO A 63 -19.82 -7.54 -2.59
CA PRO A 63 -21.26 -7.80 -2.68
C PRO A 63 -21.67 -9.26 -2.43
N LEU A 64 -20.73 -10.22 -2.47
CA LEU A 64 -21.02 -11.65 -2.35
C LEU A 64 -21.19 -12.15 -0.90
N GLY A 65 -21.15 -11.25 0.09
CA GLY A 65 -21.72 -11.49 1.43
C GLY A 65 -21.00 -12.52 2.32
N PHE A 66 -19.76 -12.89 2.03
CA PHE A 66 -19.01 -13.75 2.95
C PHE A 66 -18.32 -12.96 4.06
N GLU A 67 -17.83 -13.68 5.07
CA GLU A 67 -16.82 -13.32 6.08
C GLU A 67 -15.54 -12.63 5.50
N ARG A 68 -15.51 -12.40 4.18
CA ARG A 68 -14.50 -11.75 3.32
C ARG A 68 -14.92 -10.35 2.89
N GLY A 69 -15.60 -9.60 3.75
CA GLY A 69 -16.12 -8.29 3.38
C GLY A 69 -15.00 -7.29 3.09
N GLY A 70 -13.96 -7.24 3.92
CA GLY A 70 -12.95 -6.19 3.88
C GLY A 70 -11.60 -6.60 3.29
N THR A 71 -10.86 -5.61 2.82
CA THR A 71 -9.47 -5.74 2.37
C THR A 71 -8.58 -4.85 3.23
N LEU A 72 -7.53 -5.44 3.81
CA LEU A 72 -6.46 -4.69 4.46
C LEU A 72 -5.35 -4.42 3.44
N LEU A 73 -5.26 -3.18 2.97
CA LEU A 73 -4.12 -2.73 2.17
C LEU A 73 -3.00 -2.30 3.11
N VAL A 74 -1.81 -2.90 2.96
CA VAL A 74 -0.59 -2.46 3.64
C VAL A 74 0.47 -2.12 2.60
N ALA A 75 0.92 -0.88 2.60
CA ALA A 75 2.06 -0.41 1.81
C ALA A 75 3.17 0.02 2.76
N TYR A 76 4.40 -0.43 2.52
CA TYR A 76 5.54 -0.06 3.37
C TYR A 76 6.82 -0.01 2.55
N ASP A 77 7.76 0.78 3.04
CA ASP A 77 9.11 0.91 2.51
C ASP A 77 10.10 1.03 3.67
N MET A 78 11.33 0.57 3.46
CA MET A 78 12.43 0.75 4.39
C MET A 78 13.75 0.99 3.66
N PRO A 79 14.70 1.75 4.25
CA PRO A 79 16.01 1.97 3.64
C PRO A 79 16.72 0.65 3.34
N TYR A 80 17.18 0.51 2.10
CA TYR A 80 17.99 -0.64 1.70
C TYR A 80 19.40 -0.54 2.30
N PRO A 81 20.07 -1.68 2.56
CA PRO A 81 21.51 -1.68 2.78
C PRO A 81 22.26 -1.39 1.47
N GLU A 82 23.53 -1.00 1.58
CA GLU A 82 24.42 -0.94 0.41
C GLU A 82 24.64 -2.34 -0.19
N PRO A 83 24.80 -2.47 -1.53
CA PRO A 83 24.91 -1.39 -2.53
C PRO A 83 23.56 -0.91 -3.10
N LEU A 84 22.44 -1.48 -2.65
CA LEU A 84 21.12 -1.14 -3.18
C LEU A 84 20.70 0.28 -2.80
N HIS A 85 21.11 0.75 -1.61
CA HIS A 85 20.89 2.13 -1.20
C HIS A 85 21.43 3.15 -2.22
N ALA A 86 22.64 2.94 -2.73
CA ALA A 86 23.23 3.80 -3.76
C ALA A 86 22.45 3.85 -5.09
N LYS A 87 21.63 2.83 -5.39
CA LYS A 87 20.77 2.78 -6.58
C LYS A 87 19.35 3.26 -6.32
N ARG A 88 18.86 3.08 -5.10
CA ARG A 88 17.52 3.44 -4.68
C ARG A 88 17.56 3.92 -3.23
N SER A 89 17.86 5.20 -3.06
CA SER A 89 17.87 5.80 -1.72
C SER A 89 16.44 6.05 -1.25
N LEU A 90 16.12 5.54 -0.07
CA LEU A 90 14.88 5.82 0.66
C LEU A 90 15.28 6.50 1.97
N PRO A 91 14.78 7.73 2.25
CA PRO A 91 15.28 8.54 3.36
C PRO A 91 14.87 8.02 4.75
N SER A 92 13.80 7.23 4.83
CA SER A 92 13.29 6.66 6.08
C SER A 92 12.42 5.44 5.80
N ALA A 93 12.18 4.64 6.85
CA ALA A 93 11.09 3.69 6.84
C ALA A 93 9.74 4.43 6.93
N PHE A 94 8.73 3.89 6.25
CA PHE A 94 7.38 4.44 6.23
C PHE A 94 6.37 3.34 5.90
N GLY A 95 5.15 3.46 6.40
CA GLY A 95 4.06 2.56 6.04
C GLY A 95 2.68 3.17 6.20
N ILE A 96 1.75 2.69 5.38
CA ILE A 96 0.32 3.00 5.42
C ILE A 96 -0.43 1.67 5.49
N ALA A 97 -1.43 1.61 6.36
CA ALA A 97 -2.40 0.53 6.40
C ALA A 97 -3.81 1.11 6.28
N LEU A 98 -4.60 0.61 5.33
CA LEU A 98 -6.00 0.99 5.13
C LEU A 98 -6.88 -0.25 5.32
N ALA A 99 -7.79 -0.19 6.29
CA ALA A 99 -8.86 -1.16 6.43
C ALA A 99 -10.04 -0.71 5.57
N LEU A 100 -10.23 -1.34 4.42
CA LEU A 100 -11.23 -0.97 3.44
C LEU A 100 -12.41 -1.95 3.54
N MET A 101 -13.63 -1.42 3.63
CA MET A 101 -14.85 -2.21 3.81
C MET A 101 -15.89 -1.80 2.75
N PRO A 102 -16.69 -2.74 2.21
CA PRO A 102 -17.68 -2.48 1.17
C PRO A 102 -18.97 -1.92 1.77
N VAL A 103 -19.15 -2.10 3.08
CA VAL A 103 -20.30 -1.63 3.84
C VAL A 103 -19.81 -0.72 4.97
N ARG A 104 -20.47 0.42 5.12
CA ARG A 104 -20.24 1.37 6.21
C ARG A 104 -20.48 0.70 7.57
N SER A 105 -19.59 0.97 8.52
CA SER A 105 -19.76 0.64 9.94
C SER A 105 -19.61 1.90 10.81
N ALA A 106 -19.80 1.73 12.12
CA ALA A 106 -19.58 2.81 13.09
C ALA A 106 -18.11 3.28 13.17
N GLN A 107 -17.16 2.49 12.67
CA GLN A 107 -15.73 2.79 12.66
C GLN A 107 -15.26 3.38 11.32
N SER A 108 -16.12 3.48 10.32
CA SER A 108 -15.75 4.01 9.01
C SER A 108 -15.44 5.51 9.09
N LEU A 109 -14.31 5.92 8.51
CA LEU A 109 -13.84 7.32 8.54
C LEU A 109 -14.32 8.14 7.33
N ALA A 110 -14.37 7.51 6.16
CA ALA A 110 -14.77 8.12 4.91
C ALA A 110 -15.27 7.04 3.94
N LYS A 111 -16.11 7.42 2.99
CA LYS A 111 -16.39 6.70 1.76
C LYS A 111 -15.37 7.14 0.70
N ILE A 112 -14.82 6.18 -0.04
CA ILE A 112 -13.83 6.41 -1.09
C ILE A 112 -14.41 5.85 -2.39
N GLU A 113 -14.49 6.68 -3.41
CA GLU A 113 -14.73 6.25 -4.80
C GLU A 113 -13.44 6.43 -5.59
N LEU A 114 -13.13 5.48 -6.47
CA LEU A 114 -11.89 5.45 -7.24
C LEU A 114 -12.22 5.35 -8.72
N GLU A 115 -11.58 6.21 -9.51
CA GLU A 115 -11.62 6.20 -10.97
C GLU A 115 -10.20 6.28 -11.54
N LEU A 116 -9.99 5.66 -12.71
CA LEU A 116 -8.79 5.89 -13.50
C LEU A 116 -8.92 7.23 -14.24
N GLY A 117 -7.87 8.04 -14.20
CA GLY A 117 -7.76 9.29 -14.93
C GLY A 117 -6.38 9.48 -15.53
N ASP A 118 -6.10 10.69 -15.98
CA ASP A 118 -4.83 11.13 -16.56
C ASP A 118 -4.37 12.49 -15.99
N ALA A 119 -5.06 12.99 -14.95
CA ALA A 119 -4.70 14.23 -14.27
C ALA A 119 -3.40 14.08 -13.47
N ALA A 120 -2.68 15.20 -13.32
CA ALA A 120 -1.48 15.24 -12.51
C ALA A 120 -1.79 14.91 -11.03
N PRO A 121 -0.95 14.12 -10.34
CA PRO A 121 -1.12 13.82 -8.92
C PRO A 121 -1.04 15.09 -8.05
N ASP A 122 -1.88 15.14 -7.02
CA ASP A 122 -1.93 16.27 -6.11
C ASP A 122 -0.68 16.35 -5.24
N MET A 123 -0.32 17.60 -4.92
CA MET A 123 0.79 17.94 -4.04
C MET A 123 0.29 18.27 -2.63
N LEU A 124 1.13 18.03 -1.63
CA LEU A 124 0.87 18.45 -0.27
C LEU A 124 1.39 19.87 -0.05
N ALA A 125 0.61 20.69 0.64
CA ALA A 125 1.01 22.06 0.99
C ALA A 125 2.14 22.10 2.03
N ASP A 126 2.24 21.09 2.89
CA ASP A 126 3.33 20.94 3.85
C ASP A 126 4.60 20.46 3.12
N PRO A 127 5.70 21.24 3.12
CA PRO A 127 6.90 20.87 2.38
C PRO A 127 7.58 19.59 2.86
N ALA A 128 7.50 19.28 4.16
CA ALA A 128 8.11 18.08 4.73
C ALA A 128 7.32 16.83 4.32
N LEU A 129 5.98 16.90 4.35
CA LEU A 129 5.14 15.80 3.87
C LEU A 129 5.25 15.63 2.36
N GLU A 130 5.35 16.71 1.58
CA GLU A 130 5.56 16.62 0.13
C GLU A 130 6.92 15.99 -0.21
N ALA A 131 7.97 16.31 0.54
CA ALA A 131 9.28 15.68 0.39
C ALA A 131 9.20 14.16 0.65
N LEU A 132 8.47 13.73 1.68
CA LEU A 132 8.23 12.30 1.93
C LEU A 132 7.43 11.65 0.80
N ARG A 133 6.31 12.26 0.39
CA ARG A 133 5.45 11.78 -0.71
C ARG A 133 6.25 11.51 -1.98
N ARG A 134 7.19 12.39 -2.33
CA ARG A 134 8.01 12.25 -3.53
C ARG A 134 9.13 11.22 -3.42
N SER A 135 9.66 11.01 -2.20
CA SER A 135 10.86 10.18 -1.98
C SER A 135 10.58 8.74 -1.58
N ILE A 136 9.38 8.44 -1.05
CA ILE A 136 9.02 7.11 -0.57
C ILE A 136 7.77 6.59 -1.31
N PRO A 137 7.82 5.45 -2.00
CA PRO A 137 6.70 4.89 -2.76
C PRO A 137 5.39 4.75 -1.95
N ALA A 138 5.44 4.21 -0.74
CA ALA A 138 4.28 4.08 0.14
C ALA A 138 3.74 5.45 0.59
N ALA A 139 4.59 6.47 0.69
CA ALA A 139 4.17 7.83 1.04
C ALA A 139 3.38 8.54 -0.07
N ARG A 140 3.30 7.96 -1.28
CA ARG A 140 2.42 8.44 -2.35
C ARG A 140 0.94 8.43 -1.96
N GLY A 141 0.56 7.70 -0.91
CA GLY A 141 -0.77 7.73 -0.30
C GLY A 141 -1.05 8.89 0.66
N LEU A 142 -0.06 9.74 0.98
CA LEU A 142 -0.25 10.85 1.91
C LEU A 142 -1.37 11.84 1.53
N PRO A 143 -1.59 12.21 0.24
CA PRO A 143 -2.71 13.06 -0.14
C PRO A 143 -4.08 12.46 0.24
N LEU A 144 -4.24 11.14 0.11
CA LEU A 144 -5.45 10.44 0.57
C LEU A 144 -5.59 10.52 2.10
N LEU A 145 -4.52 10.28 2.86
CA LEU A 145 -4.57 10.39 4.32
C LEU A 145 -4.90 11.81 4.78
N GLN A 146 -4.37 12.84 4.09
CA GLN A 146 -4.70 14.23 4.36
C GLN A 146 -6.19 14.53 4.07
N ALA A 147 -6.72 14.03 2.95
CA ALA A 147 -8.13 14.19 2.60
C ALA A 147 -9.06 13.58 3.65
N VAL A 148 -8.77 12.35 4.10
CA VAL A 148 -9.53 11.68 5.17
C VAL A 148 -9.40 12.44 6.50
N ALA A 149 -8.21 12.93 6.84
CA ALA A 149 -7.97 13.66 8.09
C ALA A 149 -8.70 15.01 8.16
N ARG A 150 -8.87 15.70 7.02
CA ARG A 150 -9.60 16.98 6.94
C ARG A 150 -11.10 16.84 7.18
N ARG A 151 -11.68 15.65 6.95
CA ARG A 151 -13.12 15.39 7.07
C ARG A 151 -13.98 16.32 6.22
N GLU A 152 -13.52 16.58 5.00
CA GLU A 152 -14.21 17.41 4.01
C GLU A 152 -14.43 16.58 2.74
N THR A 153 -15.58 16.77 2.10
CA THR A 153 -15.80 16.17 0.78
C THR A 153 -14.86 16.79 -0.22
N CYS A 154 -13.97 15.99 -0.81
CA CYS A 154 -12.99 16.49 -1.77
C CYS A 154 -12.62 15.41 -2.79
N ARG A 155 -11.99 15.86 -3.87
CA ARG A 155 -11.36 15.01 -4.86
C ARG A 155 -9.85 15.12 -4.72
N VAL A 156 -9.16 13.98 -4.72
CA VAL A 156 -7.70 13.92 -4.67
C VAL A 156 -7.16 12.99 -5.75
N VAL A 157 -6.10 13.39 -6.43
CA VAL A 157 -5.44 12.59 -7.48
C VAL A 157 -4.14 12.00 -6.97
N LEU A 158 -3.97 10.69 -7.10
CA LEU A 158 -2.75 9.97 -6.71
C LEU A 158 -1.95 9.46 -7.91
N ASP A 159 -0.64 9.29 -7.69
CA ASP A 159 0.27 8.66 -8.65
C ASP A 159 -0.16 7.22 -8.99
N TYR A 160 -0.10 6.87 -10.28
CA TYR A 160 -0.20 5.51 -10.79
C TYR A 160 0.78 5.30 -11.97
N LEU A 161 0.63 4.22 -12.72
CA LEU A 161 1.45 3.93 -13.89
C LEU A 161 1.11 4.89 -15.03
N ALA A 162 2.09 5.66 -15.49
CA ALA A 162 1.92 6.59 -16.61
C ALA A 162 1.38 5.86 -17.85
N PRO A 163 0.43 6.47 -18.59
CA PRO A 163 -0.06 7.85 -18.44
C PRO A 163 -1.21 8.01 -17.42
N LEU A 164 -1.58 6.96 -16.70
CA LEU A 164 -2.75 6.95 -15.83
C LEU A 164 -2.44 7.47 -14.42
N SER A 165 -3.49 7.97 -13.77
CA SER A 165 -3.53 8.38 -12.36
C SER A 165 -4.80 7.84 -11.69
N LEU A 166 -4.87 7.89 -10.35
CA LEU A 166 -6.07 7.51 -9.60
C LEU A 166 -6.77 8.77 -9.12
N ALA A 167 -7.97 9.04 -9.61
CA ALA A 167 -8.83 10.07 -9.06
C ALA A 167 -9.70 9.46 -7.96
N LEU A 168 -9.61 10.02 -6.76
CA LEU A 168 -10.38 9.57 -5.60
C LEU A 168 -11.36 10.65 -5.18
N THR A 169 -12.63 10.28 -4.99
CA THR A 169 -13.61 11.13 -4.30
C THR A 169 -13.72 10.63 -2.86
N ILE A 170 -13.48 11.53 -1.91
CA ILE A 170 -13.51 11.24 -0.48
C ILE A 170 -14.70 11.96 0.13
N GLU A 171 -15.61 11.20 0.74
CA GLU A 171 -16.76 11.73 1.47
C GLU A 171 -16.63 11.34 2.95
N PRO A 172 -16.54 12.30 3.89
CA PRO A 172 -16.51 11.98 5.31
C PRO A 172 -17.82 11.33 5.77
N LEU A 173 -17.75 10.47 6.79
CA LEU A 173 -18.90 9.72 7.33
C LEU A 173 -19.40 10.24 8.68
#